data_AF-F4HLH2-F1
#
_entry.id   AF-F4HLH2-F1
#
_cell.length_a   1.000
_cell.length_b   1.000
_cell.length_c   1.000
_cell.angle_alpha   90.00
_cell.angle_beta   90.00
_cell.angle_gamma   90.00
#
_symmetry.space_group_name_H-M   'P 1'
#
loop_
_entity.id
_entity.type
_entity.pdbx_description
1 polymer ?
#
loop_
_entity_poly.entity_id
_entity_poly.type
_entity_poly.pdbx_seq_one_letter_code
_entity_poly.pdbx_strand_id
1 'polypeptide(L)'
;MPRRPVYPEYVVVRIPREIVEIYETQIFELLFSKEEAKMAKKIVEFIKTHERLYPDEYKEFVKTPADKARYFRVIRKMVSLGMIKRGKEGSYILSDEFAHKLGAMIEKWRAILR
;
A
#
# COMPACT_ATOMS: atom_id res chain seq x y z
N MET A 1 -0.40 48.89 27.05
CA MET A 1 0.47 47.74 26.69
C MET A 1 -0.21 46.93 25.60
N PRO A 2 0.47 46.56 24.51
CA PRO A 2 -0.14 45.74 23.46
C PRO A 2 -0.50 44.36 24.02
N ARG A 3 -1.71 43.87 23.72
CA ARG A 3 -2.17 42.54 24.13
C ARG A 3 -1.27 41.47 23.49
N ARG A 4 -0.86 40.48 24.28
CA ARG A 4 -0.09 39.33 23.76
C ARG A 4 -0.93 38.58 22.72
N PRO A 5 -0.34 38.18 21.58
CA PRO A 5 -1.04 37.39 20.58
C PRO A 5 -1.41 36.03 21.17
N VAL A 6 -2.64 35.58 20.92
CA VAL A 6 -3.12 34.25 21.27
C VAL A 6 -2.87 33.34 20.08
N TYR A 7 -2.06 32.31 20.26
CA TYR A 7 -1.82 31.30 19.23
C TYR A 7 -2.96 30.27 19.24
N PRO A 8 -3.34 29.72 18.07
CA PRO A 8 -4.36 28.69 17.98
C PRO A 8 -3.91 27.37 18.63
N GLU A 9 -4.87 26.59 19.15
CA GLU A 9 -4.61 25.30 19.83
C GLU A 9 -4.05 24.21 18.90
N TYR A 10 -4.33 24.29 17.60
CA TYR A 10 -3.76 23.39 16.60
C TYR A 10 -3.63 24.07 15.24
N VAL A 11 -2.67 23.60 14.45
CA VAL A 11 -2.42 24.06 13.08
C VAL A 11 -2.65 22.89 12.13
N VAL A 12 -3.61 23.04 11.21
CA VAL A 12 -3.84 22.04 10.16
C VAL A 12 -2.94 22.38 8.98
N VAL A 13 -1.83 21.66 8.84
CA VAL A 13 -0.96 21.75 7.66
C VAL A 13 -1.51 20.81 6.59
N ARG A 14 -2.05 21.38 5.51
CA ARG A 14 -2.46 20.60 4.34
C ARG A 14 -1.23 20.30 3.50
N ILE A 15 -0.72 19.08 3.58
CA ILE A 15 0.41 18.64 2.74
C ILE A 15 -0.11 18.43 1.31
N PRO A 16 0.41 19.17 0.31
CA PRO A 16 0.03 18.98 -1.09
C PRO A 16 0.43 17.57 -1.54
N ARG A 17 -0.50 16.84 -2.17
CA ARG A 17 -0.25 15.48 -2.70
C ARG A 17 0.86 15.44 -3.74
N GLU A 18 1.13 16.56 -4.40
CA GLU A 18 2.18 16.72 -5.42
C GLU A 18 3.60 16.72 -4.83
N ILE A 19 3.76 17.11 -3.55
CA ILE A 19 5.07 17.12 -2.87
C ILE A 19 5.45 15.70 -2.37
N VAL A 20 4.57 14.74 -2.56
CA VAL A 20 4.72 13.35 -2.16
C VAL A 20 5.33 12.56 -3.33
N GLU A 21 6.38 13.10 -3.97
CA GLU A 21 7.41 12.28 -4.59
C GLU A 21 8.13 11.52 -3.46
N ILE A 22 7.45 10.53 -2.88
CA ILE A 22 8.02 9.64 -1.87
C ILE A 22 9.16 8.92 -2.56
N TYR A 23 10.39 9.34 -2.26
CA TYR A 23 11.67 8.65 -2.45
C TYR A 23 11.66 7.60 -3.56
N GLU A 24 12.32 7.93 -4.67
CA GLU A 24 12.56 7.23 -5.96
C GLU A 24 12.38 5.70 -6.07
N THR A 25 12.43 4.94 -4.97
CA THR A 25 12.13 3.50 -4.96
C THR A 25 10.64 3.27 -4.75
N GLN A 26 9.96 2.68 -5.76
CA GLN A 26 8.57 2.26 -5.62
C GLN A 26 8.45 1.31 -4.43
N ILE A 27 7.46 1.50 -3.55
CA ILE A 27 7.26 0.68 -2.35
C ILE A 27 7.20 -0.82 -2.65
N PHE A 28 6.75 -1.19 -3.85
CA PHE A 28 6.76 -2.57 -4.32
C PHE A 28 8.16 -3.12 -4.58
N GLU A 29 9.11 -2.31 -5.03
CA GLU A 29 10.50 -2.71 -5.25
C GLU A 29 11.26 -2.93 -3.94
N LEU A 30 10.86 -2.25 -2.86
CA LEU A 30 11.38 -2.49 -1.51
C LEU A 30 10.89 -3.81 -0.91
N LEU A 31 9.65 -4.18 -1.22
CA LEU A 31 8.96 -5.28 -0.55
C LEU A 31 8.97 -6.58 -1.36
N PHE A 32 9.14 -6.49 -2.67
CA PHE A 32 9.04 -7.62 -3.60
C PHE A 32 10.28 -7.69 -4.50
N SER A 33 10.55 -8.89 -5.03
CA SER A 33 11.53 -9.01 -6.13
C SER A 33 11.04 -8.25 -7.37
N LYS A 34 11.94 -7.88 -8.29
CA LYS A 34 11.59 -7.06 -9.49
C LYS A 34 10.39 -7.59 -10.28
N GLU A 35 10.27 -8.91 -10.43
CA GLU A 35 9.17 -9.53 -11.17
C GLU A 35 7.87 -9.55 -10.37
N GLU A 36 7.96 -9.83 -9.07
CA GLU A 36 6.81 -9.80 -8.15
C GLU A 36 6.29 -8.37 -7.98
N ALA A 37 7.17 -7.37 -7.94
CA ALA A 37 6.81 -5.95 -7.87
C ALA A 37 6.00 -5.52 -9.10
N LYS A 38 6.42 -5.92 -10.31
CA LYS A 38 5.66 -5.68 -11.55
C LYS A 38 4.27 -6.31 -11.48
N MET A 39 4.17 -7.51 -10.94
CA MET A 39 2.89 -8.22 -10.80
C MET A 39 1.99 -7.56 -9.75
N ALA A 40 2.54 -7.20 -8.59
CA ALA A 40 1.83 -6.47 -7.54
C ALA A 40 1.29 -5.12 -8.05
N LYS A 41 2.10 -4.39 -8.83
CA LYS A 41 1.68 -3.13 -9.45
C LYS A 41 0.47 -3.32 -10.37
N LYS A 42 0.52 -4.33 -11.26
CA LYS A 42 -0.60 -4.67 -12.15
C LYS A 42 -1.87 -5.03 -11.38
N ILE A 43 -1.73 -5.82 -10.30
CA ILE A 43 -2.86 -6.19 -9.44
C ILE A 43 -3.50 -4.94 -8.82
N VAL A 44 -2.69 -4.02 -8.30
CA VAL A 44 -3.19 -2.78 -7.69
C VAL A 44 -3.86 -1.88 -8.72
N GLU A 45 -3.28 -1.72 -9.90
CA GLU A 45 -3.88 -0.98 -11.01
C GLU A 45 -5.23 -1.59 -11.42
N PHE A 46 -5.29 -2.91 -11.55
CA PHE A 46 -6.53 -3.61 -11.85
C PHE A 46 -7.62 -3.36 -10.80
N ILE A 47 -7.31 -3.52 -9.51
CA ILE A 47 -8.27 -3.26 -8.42
C ILE A 47 -8.68 -1.79 -8.39
N LYS A 48 -7.81 -0.84 -8.75
CA LYS A 48 -8.20 0.58 -8.83
C LYS A 48 -9.19 0.84 -9.96
N THR A 49 -9.06 0.15 -11.09
CA THR A 49 -9.95 0.31 -12.25
C THR A 49 -11.27 -0.44 -12.08
N HIS A 50 -11.26 -1.64 -11.49
CA HIS A 50 -12.41 -2.54 -11.38
C HIS A 50 -12.99 -2.62 -9.96
N GLU A 51 -12.48 -1.81 -9.03
CA GLU A 51 -12.76 -1.77 -7.58
C GLU A 51 -12.37 -3.02 -6.78
N ARG A 52 -12.32 -4.19 -7.42
CA ARG A 52 -12.07 -5.49 -6.79
C ARG A 52 -11.38 -6.45 -7.75
N LEU A 53 -10.84 -7.52 -7.19
CA LEU A 53 -10.24 -8.63 -7.91
C LEU A 53 -10.87 -9.94 -7.47
N TYR A 54 -11.63 -10.57 -8.34
CA TYR A 54 -12.25 -11.87 -8.11
C TYR A 54 -11.26 -13.04 -8.29
N PRO A 55 -11.52 -14.20 -7.67
CA PRO A 55 -10.61 -15.35 -7.73
C PRO A 55 -10.35 -15.91 -9.14
N ASP A 56 -11.28 -15.73 -10.08
CA ASP A 56 -11.22 -16.21 -11.46
C ASP A 56 -10.49 -15.26 -12.42
N GLU A 57 -10.41 -13.97 -12.07
CA GLU A 57 -9.71 -12.92 -12.82
C GLU A 57 -8.17 -13.06 -12.78
N TYR A 58 -7.64 -14.04 -12.04
CA TYR A 58 -6.20 -14.32 -12.03
C TYR A 58 -5.62 -14.58 -13.44
N LYS A 59 -6.45 -15.02 -14.38
CA LYS A 59 -6.07 -15.30 -15.77
C LYS A 59 -5.55 -14.07 -16.50
N GLU A 60 -5.97 -12.87 -16.12
CA GLU A 60 -5.50 -11.60 -16.69
C GLU A 60 -4.00 -11.35 -16.40
N PHE A 61 -3.48 -11.97 -15.34
CA PHE A 61 -2.09 -11.77 -14.88
C PHE A 61 -1.18 -12.95 -15.21
N VAL A 62 -1.75 -14.10 -15.60
CA VAL A 62 -1.05 -15.38 -15.69
C VAL A 62 -1.07 -15.87 -17.14
N LYS A 63 0.10 -15.81 -17.78
CA LYS A 63 0.30 -16.33 -19.15
C LYS A 63 1.00 -17.69 -19.16
N THR A 64 1.83 -17.95 -18.14
CA THR A 64 2.60 -19.19 -18.02
C THR A 64 2.35 -19.88 -16.67
N PRO A 65 2.65 -21.19 -16.53
CA PRO A 65 2.57 -21.88 -15.24
C PRO A 65 3.45 -21.24 -14.15
N ALA A 66 4.61 -20.69 -14.53
CA ALA A 66 5.49 -19.98 -13.62
C ALA A 66 4.84 -18.68 -13.10
N ASP A 67 4.13 -17.95 -13.96
CA ASP A 67 3.40 -16.75 -13.56
C ASP A 67 2.27 -17.09 -12.58
N LYS A 68 1.64 -18.26 -12.73
CA LYS A 68 0.59 -18.72 -11.80
C LYS A 68 1.14 -18.86 -10.39
N ALA A 69 2.25 -19.55 -10.23
CA ALA A 69 2.91 -19.72 -8.93
C ALA A 69 3.34 -18.36 -8.33
N ARG A 70 3.88 -17.47 -9.17
CA ARG A 70 4.27 -16.11 -8.77
C ARG A 70 3.07 -15.29 -8.31
N TYR A 71 1.96 -15.31 -9.05
CA TYR A 71 0.73 -14.60 -8.72
C TYR A 71 0.20 -14.98 -7.34
N PHE A 72 0.05 -16.28 -7.06
CA PHE A 72 -0.44 -16.72 -5.76
C PHE A 72 0.52 -16.41 -4.61
N ARG A 73 1.81 -16.33 -4.88
CA ARG A 73 2.80 -15.87 -3.89
C ARG A 73 2.64 -14.39 -3.60
N VAL A 74 2.52 -13.57 -4.64
CA VAL A 74 2.31 -12.12 -4.54
C VAL A 74 1.01 -11.82 -3.79
N ILE A 75 -0.11 -12.43 -4.17
CA ILE A 75 -1.39 -12.25 -3.49
C ILE A 75 -1.28 -12.60 -2.00
N ARG A 76 -0.72 -13.77 -1.65
CA ARG A 76 -0.53 -14.16 -0.24
C ARG A 76 0.30 -13.14 0.54
N LYS A 77 1.37 -12.64 -0.07
CA LYS A 77 2.23 -11.64 0.55
C LYS A 77 1.51 -10.30 0.73
N MET A 78 0.79 -9.82 -0.29
CA MET A 78 -0.02 -8.61 -0.21
C MET A 78 -1.11 -8.71 0.88
N VAL A 79 -1.77 -9.86 1.01
CA VAL A 79 -2.72 -10.12 2.10
C VAL A 79 -2.03 -10.08 3.46
N SER A 80 -0.89 -10.77 3.61
CA SER A 80 -0.16 -10.82 4.90
C SER A 80 0.35 -9.45 5.36
N LEU A 81 0.75 -8.59 4.41
CA LEU A 81 1.17 -7.23 4.68
C LEU A 81 -0.01 -6.30 4.99
N GLY A 82 -1.25 -6.71 4.72
CA GLY A 82 -2.44 -5.88 4.86
C GLY A 82 -2.58 -4.85 3.74
N MET A 83 -1.97 -5.09 2.58
CA MET A 83 -2.13 -4.22 1.38
C MET A 83 -3.47 -4.46 0.70
N ILE A 84 -3.95 -5.70 0.75
CA ILE A 84 -5.26 -6.12 0.26
C ILE A 84 -5.95 -6.97 1.32
N LYS A 85 -7.28 -6.93 1.35
CA LYS A 85 -8.11 -7.76 2.24
C LYS A 85 -9.18 -8.48 1.44
N ARG A 86 -9.81 -9.48 2.08
CA ARG A 86 -10.95 -10.20 1.50
C ARG A 86 -12.18 -9.29 1.46
N GLY A 87 -12.78 -9.17 0.29
CA GLY A 87 -14.07 -8.55 0.05
C GLY A 87 -15.20 -9.58 0.01
N LYS A 88 -16.32 -9.20 -0.60
CA LYS A 88 -17.46 -10.11 -0.83
C LYS A 88 -17.06 -11.24 -1.79
N GLU A 89 -17.67 -12.41 -1.64
CA GLU A 89 -17.53 -13.54 -2.59
C GLU A 89 -16.08 -14.00 -2.80
N GLY A 90 -15.21 -13.79 -1.80
CA GLY A 90 -13.80 -14.18 -1.88
C GLY A 90 -12.92 -13.26 -2.72
N SER A 91 -13.47 -12.15 -3.23
CA SER A 91 -12.71 -11.11 -3.94
C SER A 91 -11.65 -10.46 -3.03
N TYR A 92 -10.73 -9.74 -3.64
CA TYR A 92 -9.74 -8.90 -2.96
C TYR A 92 -9.99 -7.43 -3.25
N ILE A 93 -9.83 -6.60 -2.23
CA ILE A 93 -9.93 -5.14 -2.31
C ILE A 93 -8.71 -4.52 -1.63
N LEU A 94 -8.36 -3.28 -2.00
CA LEU A 94 -7.29 -2.53 -1.34
C LEU A 94 -7.62 -2.29 0.15
N SER A 95 -6.58 -2.26 0.97
CA SER A 95 -6.68 -2.06 2.42
C SER A 95 -5.72 -0.97 2.89
N ASP A 96 -6.11 -0.26 3.94
CA ASP A 96 -5.34 0.76 4.64
C ASP A 96 -4.48 0.19 5.78
N GLU A 97 -4.71 -1.06 6.18
CA GLU A 97 -3.97 -1.76 7.24
C GLU A 97 -2.44 -1.70 7.06
N PHE A 98 -1.96 -1.82 5.82
CA PHE A 98 -0.53 -1.69 5.53
C PHE A 98 0.03 -0.32 5.92
N ALA A 99 -0.70 0.78 5.64
CA ALA A 99 -0.28 2.12 6.00
C ALA A 99 -0.26 2.32 7.53
N HIS A 100 -1.25 1.78 8.25
CA HIS A 100 -1.29 1.82 9.72
C HIS A 100 -0.10 1.07 10.33
N LYS A 101 0.22 -0.12 9.83
CA LYS A 101 1.38 -0.92 10.27
C LYS A 101 2.70 -0.18 10.02
N LEU A 102 2.84 0.46 8.86
CA LEU A 102 4.03 1.27 8.55
C LEU A 102 4.16 2.47 9.50
N GLY A 103 3.05 3.18 9.78
CA GLY A 103 3.04 4.28 10.73
C GLY A 103 3.54 3.85 12.12
N ALA A 104 2.94 2.78 12.66
CA ALA A 104 3.34 2.22 13.96
C ALA A 104 4.80 1.77 13.99
N MET A 105 5.32 1.21 12.88
CA MET A 105 6.72 0.79 12.77
C MET A 105 7.68 2.00 12.79
N ILE A 106 7.35 3.07 12.05
CA ILE A 106 8.15 4.31 12.04
C ILE A 106 8.21 4.93 13.43
N GLU A 107 7.07 5.01 14.13
CA GLU A 107 7.01 5.55 15.49
C GLU A 107 7.85 4.73 16.47
N LYS A 108 7.70 3.41 16.45
CA LYS A 108 8.50 2.50 17.30
C LYS A 108 9.99 2.61 17.03
N TRP A 109 10.40 2.68 15.76
CA TRP A 109 11.81 2.83 15.39
C TRP A 109 12.39 4.16 15.88
N ARG A 110 11.66 5.26 15.72
CA ARG A 110 12.06 6.57 16.24
C ARG A 110 12.19 6.59 17.76
N ALA A 111 11.38 5.81 18.47
CA ALA A 111 11.49 5.67 19.92
C ALA A 111 12.76 4.92 20.34
N ILE A 112 13.24 3.95 19.56
CA ILE A 112 14.49 3.21 19.82
C ILE A 112 15.73 4.08 19.61
N LEU A 113 15.70 4.99 18.64
CA LEU A 113 16.83 5.86 18.31
C LEU A 113 17.06 7.01 19.31
N ARG A 114 16.10 7.25 20.21
CA ARG A 114 16.18 8.27 21.27
C ARG A 114 16.75 7.68 22.55
#